data_AF-A0A3S3HR86-F1
#
_entry.id   AF-A0A3S3HR86-F1
#
_cell.length_a   1.000
_cell.length_b   1.000
_cell.length_c   1.000
_cell.angle_alpha   90.00
_cell.angle_beta   90.00
_cell.angle_gamma   90.00
#
_symmetry.space_group_name_H-M   'P 1'
#
loop_
_entity.id
_entity.type
_entity.pdbx_description
1 polymer ?
#
loop_
_entity_poly.entity_id
_entity_poly.type
_entity_poly.pdbx_seq_one_letter_code
_entity_poly.pdbx_strand_id
1 'polypeptide(L)'
;MRDLLKATVLMTLAVATGPIASVTKVQAADVTTFSITIRNVSGATTLALPDGNATSAPIAPGLYAVVRGEAKLFTPNQAAGHSLESLAEDGDAAALLAAIKHMDGVVAADMFAPGLPLTVKAEPGDRLVFGSMFVQSNDKFFATDSEGIDLFEGQYPVAGDLTSKVVLWDAGTEKDEAPGAGPNQAPRQAGPNTGPDEHGVIRAADDGFAYPAVSDVIQLTVRPQGVKSKLGS
;
A
#
# COMPACT_ATOMS: atom_id res chain seq x y z
N MET A 1 72.62 19.40 46.27
CA MET A 1 71.77 18.44 45.52
C MET A 1 70.85 17.80 46.55
N ARG A 2 69.66 18.42 46.72
CA ARG A 2 68.36 17.98 46.18
C ARG A 2 67.74 16.86 47.02
N ASP A 3 66.70 17.28 47.72
CA ASP A 3 65.68 16.56 48.48
C ASP A 3 65.24 15.21 47.88
N LEU A 4 64.74 14.31 48.73
CA LEU A 4 63.51 13.57 48.44
C LEU A 4 62.94 12.89 49.72
N LEU A 5 62.08 13.61 50.45
CA LEU A 5 61.05 12.97 51.28
C LEU A 5 59.97 12.44 50.32
N LYS A 6 59.78 11.11 50.26
CA LYS A 6 58.62 10.52 49.59
C LYS A 6 57.49 10.36 50.60
N ALA A 7 56.57 11.34 50.61
CA ALA A 7 55.27 11.19 51.26
C ALA A 7 54.42 10.19 50.47
N THR A 8 53.96 9.13 51.13
CA THR A 8 53.01 8.17 50.58
C THR A 8 51.61 8.73 50.80
N VAL A 9 50.95 9.17 49.73
CA VAL A 9 49.53 9.53 49.75
C VAL A 9 48.74 8.26 49.46
N LEU A 10 48.02 7.76 50.46
CA LEU A 10 47.06 6.67 50.32
C LEU A 10 45.75 7.28 49.80
N MET A 11 45.47 7.09 48.51
CA MET A 11 44.24 7.56 47.88
C MET A 11 43.14 6.51 48.08
N THR A 12 42.26 6.71 49.06
CA THR A 12 41.04 5.90 49.23
C THR A 12 40.08 6.17 48.08
N LEU A 13 39.86 5.17 47.22
CA LEU A 13 38.84 5.19 46.18
C LEU A 13 37.49 4.83 46.81
N ALA A 14 36.64 5.84 47.03
CA ALA A 14 35.25 5.59 47.39
C ALA A 14 34.48 5.16 46.13
N VAL A 15 34.08 3.89 46.05
CA VAL A 15 33.16 3.40 45.03
C VAL A 15 31.75 3.85 45.44
N ALA A 16 31.24 4.89 44.79
CA ALA A 16 29.85 5.29 44.93
C ALA A 16 28.95 4.25 44.23
N THR A 17 28.28 3.39 45.01
CA THR A 17 27.20 2.54 44.52
C THR A 17 25.94 3.39 44.36
N GLY A 18 25.82 4.07 43.22
CA GLY A 18 24.54 4.64 42.81
C GLY A 18 23.56 3.51 42.47
N PRO A 19 22.25 3.66 42.73
CA PRO A 19 21.28 2.68 42.25
C PRO A 19 21.36 2.64 40.73
N ILE A 20 21.67 1.45 40.18
CA ILE A 20 21.44 1.16 38.77
C ILE A 20 19.93 1.27 38.61
N ALA A 21 19.47 2.38 38.02
CA ALA A 21 18.10 2.46 37.54
C ALA A 21 17.95 1.35 36.50
N SER A 22 17.19 0.31 36.85
CA SER A 22 16.69 -0.64 35.86
C SER A 22 15.89 0.17 34.85
N VAL A 23 16.48 0.43 33.70
CA VAL A 23 15.78 1.01 32.57
C VAL A 23 14.82 -0.08 32.08
N THR A 24 13.58 -0.02 32.54
CA THR A 24 12.49 -0.72 31.87
C THR A 24 12.35 -0.06 30.50
N LYS A 25 12.89 -0.69 29.46
CA LYS A 25 12.46 -0.39 28.09
C LYS A 25 10.97 -0.71 28.03
N VAL A 26 10.13 0.32 27.95
CA VAL A 26 8.72 0.13 27.61
C VAL A 26 8.68 -0.17 26.11
N GLN A 27 8.06 -1.30 25.77
CA GLN A 27 7.90 -1.85 24.42
C GLN A 27 7.35 -0.79 23.45
N ALA A 28 7.82 -0.83 22.19
CA ALA A 28 7.24 -0.11 21.05
C ALA A 28 5.71 -0.29 21.02
N ALA A 29 4.97 0.71 20.53
CA ALA A 29 3.52 0.76 20.58
C ALA A 29 2.87 -0.60 20.28
N ASP A 30 2.00 -1.04 21.19
CA ASP A 30 1.27 -2.30 21.08
C ASP A 30 0.63 -2.43 19.69
N VAL A 31 0.69 -3.64 19.12
CA VAL A 31 -0.01 -4.05 17.89
C VAL A 31 -1.37 -3.35 17.83
N THR A 32 -1.58 -2.50 16.83
CA THR A 32 -2.85 -1.80 16.63
C THR A 32 -3.70 -2.55 15.63
N THR A 33 -4.98 -2.69 15.95
CA THR A 33 -5.96 -3.21 14.99
C THR A 33 -6.53 -2.04 14.20
N PHE A 34 -6.52 -2.11 12.88
CA PHE A 34 -7.10 -1.13 11.97
C PHE A 34 -8.35 -1.70 11.30
N SER A 35 -9.37 -0.87 11.14
CA SER A 35 -10.41 -1.04 10.13
C SER A 35 -9.98 -0.27 8.89
N ILE A 36 -9.86 -0.94 7.76
CA ILE A 36 -9.54 -0.32 6.47
C ILE A 36 -10.71 -0.53 5.52
N THR A 37 -11.03 0.46 4.71
CA THR A 37 -12.04 0.34 3.66
C THR A 37 -11.47 0.91 2.38
N ILE A 38 -11.38 0.06 1.37
CA ILE A 38 -11.12 0.42 -0.03
C ILE A 38 -12.45 0.27 -0.75
N ARG A 39 -12.96 1.33 -1.38
CA ARG A 39 -14.28 1.30 -2.02
C ARG A 39 -14.30 2.03 -3.34
N ASN A 40 -15.17 1.57 -4.24
CA ASN A 40 -15.57 2.33 -5.40
C ASN A 40 -16.43 3.53 -4.96
N VAL A 41 -16.12 4.72 -5.48
CA VAL A 41 -16.90 5.95 -5.29
C VAL A 41 -17.41 6.54 -6.61
N SER A 42 -17.08 5.91 -7.75
CA SER A 42 -17.56 6.36 -9.06
C SER A 42 -19.09 6.33 -9.18
N GLY A 43 -19.67 7.36 -9.78
CA GLY A 43 -21.06 7.38 -10.25
C GLY A 43 -21.19 6.90 -11.69
N ALA A 44 -22.42 6.88 -12.21
CA ALA A 44 -22.76 6.40 -13.56
C ALA A 44 -22.15 7.25 -14.70
N THR A 45 -21.59 8.41 -14.40
CA THR A 45 -21.04 9.35 -15.39
C THR A 45 -19.61 9.79 -15.05
N THR A 46 -18.91 9.05 -14.19
CA THR A 46 -17.56 9.40 -13.75
C THR A 46 -16.54 9.31 -14.89
N LEU A 47 -16.69 8.33 -15.79
CA LEU A 47 -15.80 8.14 -16.93
C LEU A 47 -16.41 8.74 -18.19
N ALA A 48 -15.78 9.79 -18.72
CA ALA A 48 -16.13 10.33 -20.03
C ALA A 48 -15.63 9.38 -21.14
N LEU A 49 -16.45 9.20 -22.17
CA LEU A 49 -16.16 8.34 -23.31
C LEU A 49 -15.82 9.17 -24.56
N PRO A 50 -15.07 8.60 -25.53
CA PRO A 50 -14.68 9.32 -26.75
C PRO A 50 -15.87 9.77 -27.63
N ASP A 51 -17.03 9.13 -27.51
CA ASP A 51 -18.25 9.46 -28.25
C ASP A 51 -19.05 10.62 -27.62
N GLY A 52 -18.56 11.20 -26.53
CA GLY A 52 -19.21 12.27 -25.78
C GLY A 52 -20.20 11.78 -24.71
N ASN A 53 -20.44 10.47 -24.59
CA ASN A 53 -21.20 9.90 -23.49
C ASN A 53 -20.33 9.74 -22.23
N ALA A 54 -20.92 9.20 -21.16
CA ALA A 54 -20.21 8.85 -19.95
C ALA A 54 -20.73 7.54 -19.35
N THR A 55 -19.90 6.88 -18.55
CA THR A 55 -20.21 5.62 -17.89
C THR A 55 -19.61 5.54 -16.48
N SER A 56 -19.93 4.49 -15.73
CA SER A 56 -19.29 4.22 -14.43
C SER A 56 -17.85 3.72 -14.59
N ALA A 57 -17.05 3.98 -13.55
CA ALA A 57 -15.65 3.59 -13.45
C ALA A 57 -15.46 2.57 -12.31
N PRO A 58 -15.98 1.33 -12.40
CA PRO A 58 -15.87 0.36 -11.32
C PRO A 58 -14.42 -0.09 -11.07
N ILE A 59 -14.16 -0.53 -9.84
CA ILE A 59 -12.94 -1.25 -9.46
C ILE A 59 -13.28 -2.71 -9.14
N ALA A 60 -12.37 -3.64 -9.45
CA ALA A 60 -12.55 -5.05 -9.15
C ALA A 60 -12.29 -5.37 -7.66
N PRO A 61 -12.69 -6.56 -7.16
CA PRO A 61 -12.00 -7.18 -6.04
C PRO A 61 -10.48 -7.14 -6.22
N GLY A 62 -9.76 -7.06 -5.11
CA GLY A 62 -8.32 -6.92 -5.14
C GLY A 62 -7.67 -7.67 -3.99
N LEU A 63 -6.40 -7.38 -3.75
CA LEU A 63 -5.68 -7.86 -2.59
C LEU A 63 -5.08 -6.70 -1.81
N TYR A 64 -4.84 -6.93 -0.53
CA TYR A 64 -4.02 -6.06 0.30
C TYR A 64 -2.93 -6.88 0.99
N ALA A 65 -1.85 -6.20 1.39
CA ALA A 65 -0.90 -6.75 2.33
C ALA A 65 -0.45 -5.68 3.34
N VAL A 66 -0.13 -6.14 4.55
CA VAL A 66 0.67 -5.40 5.52
C VAL A 66 2.10 -5.89 5.36
N VAL A 67 3.00 -4.96 5.08
CA VAL A 67 4.39 -5.24 4.73
C VAL A 67 5.37 -4.47 5.61
N ARG A 68 6.58 -4.98 5.72
CA ARG A 68 7.72 -4.37 6.42
C ARG A 68 9.02 -4.64 5.67
N GLY A 69 10.07 -3.88 5.98
CA GLY A 69 11.35 -4.01 5.29
C GLY A 69 11.24 -3.57 3.83
N GLU A 70 11.63 -4.42 2.88
CA GLU A 70 11.64 -4.11 1.44
C GLU A 70 10.46 -4.74 0.66
N ALA A 71 9.59 -5.48 1.35
CA ALA A 71 8.47 -6.17 0.73
C ALA A 71 7.51 -5.19 0.05
N LYS A 72 7.15 -5.48 -1.20
CA LYS A 72 6.29 -4.69 -2.08
C LYS A 72 5.47 -5.60 -3.00
N LEU A 73 4.39 -5.08 -3.58
CA LEU A 73 3.56 -5.84 -4.54
C LEU A 73 4.20 -5.92 -5.92
N PHE A 74 4.90 -4.85 -6.31
CA PHE A 74 5.52 -4.69 -7.62
C PHE A 74 6.67 -3.67 -7.53
N THR A 75 7.51 -3.63 -8.56
CA THR A 75 8.61 -2.66 -8.68
C THR A 75 8.39 -1.80 -9.92
N PRO A 76 8.25 -0.47 -9.79
CA PRO A 76 8.14 0.43 -10.94
C PRO A 76 9.35 0.30 -11.88
N ASN A 77 9.12 0.53 -13.17
CA ASN A 77 10.12 0.41 -14.24
C ASN A 77 10.66 -1.02 -14.43
N GLN A 78 9.90 -2.04 -14.04
CA GLN A 78 10.15 -3.44 -14.37
C GLN A 78 8.96 -4.00 -15.13
N ALA A 79 9.19 -5.04 -15.93
CA ALA A 79 8.10 -5.78 -16.55
C ALA A 79 7.21 -6.40 -15.47
N ALA A 80 5.90 -6.32 -15.64
CA ALA A 80 4.97 -7.05 -14.78
C ALA A 80 5.13 -8.56 -14.98
N GLY A 81 5.02 -9.32 -13.89
CA GLY A 81 4.87 -10.77 -13.99
C GLY A 81 3.41 -11.15 -14.26
N HIS A 82 3.18 -12.37 -14.76
CA HIS A 82 1.85 -12.88 -15.08
C HIS A 82 0.81 -12.77 -13.96
N SER A 83 1.24 -12.81 -12.70
CA SER A 83 0.31 -12.66 -11.58
C SER A 83 -0.21 -11.22 -11.43
N LEU A 84 0.59 -10.20 -11.77
CA LEU A 84 0.16 -8.80 -11.77
C LEU A 84 -0.64 -8.47 -13.02
N GLU A 85 -0.23 -9.01 -14.18
CA GLU A 85 -1.00 -8.99 -15.44
C GLU A 85 -2.44 -9.46 -15.21
N SER A 86 -2.62 -10.65 -14.63
CA SER A 86 -3.94 -11.21 -14.33
C SER A 86 -4.78 -10.34 -13.38
N LEU A 87 -4.15 -9.62 -12.44
CA LEU A 87 -4.86 -8.64 -11.61
C LEU A 87 -5.27 -7.43 -12.43
N ALA A 88 -4.37 -6.90 -13.26
CA ALA A 88 -4.54 -5.64 -13.94
C ALA A 88 -5.50 -5.72 -15.14
N GLU A 89 -5.52 -6.86 -15.83
CA GLU A 89 -6.34 -7.07 -17.03
C GLU A 89 -7.68 -7.73 -16.72
N ASP A 90 -7.71 -8.66 -15.76
CA ASP A 90 -8.89 -9.50 -15.51
C ASP A 90 -9.51 -9.32 -14.13
N GLY A 91 -8.85 -8.56 -13.24
CA GLY A 91 -9.27 -8.41 -11.86
C GLY A 91 -9.08 -9.67 -11.01
N ASP A 92 -8.29 -10.65 -11.48
CA ASP A 92 -7.95 -11.84 -10.72
C ASP A 92 -6.66 -11.64 -9.93
N ALA A 93 -6.83 -11.29 -8.66
CA ALA A 93 -5.73 -11.08 -7.72
C ALA A 93 -5.23 -12.38 -7.05
N ALA A 94 -5.82 -13.55 -7.32
CA ALA A 94 -5.55 -14.76 -6.54
C ALA A 94 -4.11 -15.27 -6.70
N ALA A 95 -3.59 -15.25 -7.94
CA ALA A 95 -2.22 -15.68 -8.22
C ALA A 95 -1.19 -14.72 -7.56
N LEU A 96 -1.44 -13.42 -7.60
CA LEU A 96 -0.56 -12.43 -6.97
C LEU A 96 -0.59 -12.57 -5.45
N LEU A 97 -1.77 -12.77 -4.85
CA LEU A 97 -1.87 -13.05 -3.42
C LEU A 97 -1.06 -14.29 -3.03
N ALA A 98 -1.19 -15.39 -3.79
CA ALA A 98 -0.44 -16.62 -3.53
C ALA A 98 1.08 -16.41 -3.62
N ALA A 99 1.53 -15.59 -4.58
CA ALA A 99 2.96 -15.27 -4.75
C ALA A 99 3.52 -14.46 -3.57
N ILE A 100 2.76 -13.49 -3.04
CA ILE A 100 3.29 -12.59 -2.00
C ILE A 100 3.16 -13.15 -0.57
N LYS A 101 2.18 -14.02 -0.30
CA LYS A 101 1.77 -14.40 1.07
C LYS A 101 2.89 -15.00 1.93
N HIS A 102 3.93 -15.53 1.29
CA HIS A 102 5.06 -16.19 1.93
C HIS A 102 6.40 -15.47 1.72
N MET A 103 6.39 -14.26 1.16
CA MET A 103 7.59 -13.45 1.02
C MET A 103 8.04 -12.89 2.37
N ASP A 104 9.35 -12.82 2.57
CA ASP A 104 9.94 -12.15 3.73
C ASP A 104 9.47 -10.70 3.79
N GLY A 105 9.03 -10.27 4.96
CA GLY A 105 8.49 -8.92 5.17
C GLY A 105 6.99 -8.78 4.92
N VAL A 106 6.27 -9.82 4.47
CA VAL A 106 4.79 -9.81 4.45
C VAL A 106 4.25 -10.29 5.80
N VAL A 107 3.49 -9.43 6.48
CA VAL A 107 2.95 -9.65 7.83
C VAL A 107 1.55 -10.28 7.75
N ALA A 108 0.73 -9.75 6.86
CA ALA A 108 -0.61 -10.24 6.58
C ALA A 108 -0.93 -9.93 5.11
N ALA A 109 -1.65 -10.82 4.44
CA ALA A 109 -2.14 -10.59 3.09
C ALA A 109 -3.44 -11.37 2.87
N ASP A 110 -4.41 -10.73 2.23
CA ASP A 110 -5.68 -11.36 1.88
C ASP A 110 -6.37 -10.63 0.71
N MET A 111 -7.42 -11.25 0.18
CA MET A 111 -8.32 -10.63 -0.78
C MET A 111 -9.21 -9.59 -0.09
N PHE A 112 -9.65 -8.57 -0.82
CA PHE A 112 -10.71 -7.67 -0.39
C PHE A 112 -11.79 -7.51 -1.47
N ALA A 113 -13.02 -7.26 -1.03
CA ALA A 113 -14.10 -6.81 -1.88
C ALA A 113 -14.32 -5.30 -1.66
N PRO A 114 -14.51 -4.48 -2.72
CA PRO A 114 -14.72 -3.05 -2.57
C PRO A 114 -15.89 -2.72 -1.65
N GLY A 115 -15.69 -1.77 -0.74
CA GLY A 115 -16.72 -1.29 0.18
C GLY A 115 -16.86 -2.10 1.47
N LEU A 116 -16.31 -3.30 1.55
CA LEU A 116 -16.32 -4.08 2.79
C LEU A 116 -15.14 -3.67 3.69
N PRO A 117 -15.37 -3.40 4.99
CA PRO A 117 -14.29 -3.11 5.91
C PRO A 117 -13.48 -4.39 6.17
N LEU A 118 -12.16 -4.26 6.10
CA LEU A 118 -11.20 -5.30 6.46
C LEU A 118 -10.51 -4.96 7.77
N THR A 119 -10.21 -5.98 8.58
CA THR A 119 -9.56 -5.84 9.88
C THR A 119 -8.12 -6.30 9.79
N VAL A 120 -7.18 -5.43 10.16
CA VAL A 120 -5.75 -5.70 10.04
C VAL A 120 -5.02 -5.40 11.34
N LYS A 121 -4.04 -6.22 11.68
CA LYS A 121 -3.13 -5.96 12.79
C LYS A 121 -1.80 -5.49 12.22
N ALA A 122 -1.28 -4.40 12.77
CA ALA A 122 -0.02 -3.82 12.35
C ALA A 122 0.73 -3.22 13.54
N GLU A 123 2.04 -3.12 13.40
CA GLU A 123 2.97 -2.54 14.36
C GLU A 123 3.65 -1.30 13.75
N PRO A 124 4.21 -0.39 14.57
CA PRO A 124 5.03 0.71 14.07
C PRO A 124 6.10 0.27 13.07
N GLY A 125 6.07 0.90 11.89
CA GLY A 125 6.96 0.58 10.75
C GLY A 125 6.33 -0.37 9.71
N ASP A 126 5.19 -0.97 10.01
CA ASP A 126 4.41 -1.70 9.01
C ASP A 126 3.68 -0.71 8.06
N ARG A 127 3.56 -1.12 6.80
CA ARG A 127 2.95 -0.36 5.71
C ARG A 127 1.82 -1.14 5.06
N LEU A 128 0.80 -0.44 4.59
CA LEU A 128 -0.26 -0.99 3.75
C LEU A 128 0.15 -0.91 2.28
N VAL A 129 0.01 -2.01 1.56
CA VAL A 129 0.00 -2.05 0.09
C VAL A 129 -1.30 -2.72 -0.37
N PHE A 130 -1.83 -2.32 -1.52
CA PHE A 130 -2.98 -2.99 -2.14
C PHE A 130 -2.92 -2.86 -3.66
N GLY A 131 -3.67 -3.71 -4.36
CA GLY A 131 -3.88 -3.61 -5.81
C GLY A 131 -5.30 -4.02 -6.19
N SER A 132 -5.91 -3.31 -7.15
CA SER A 132 -7.25 -3.60 -7.69
C SER A 132 -7.38 -3.05 -9.10
N MET A 133 -7.92 -3.84 -10.03
CA MET A 133 -8.13 -3.44 -11.43
C MET A 133 -9.02 -2.20 -11.55
N PHE A 134 -8.62 -1.27 -12.43
CA PHE A 134 -9.54 -0.30 -13.00
C PHE A 134 -10.30 -0.95 -14.16
N VAL A 135 -11.55 -1.36 -13.91
CA VAL A 135 -12.29 -2.29 -14.79
C VAL A 135 -12.49 -1.77 -16.22
N GLN A 136 -12.47 -0.46 -16.42
CA GLN A 136 -12.69 0.18 -17.72
C GLN A 136 -11.36 0.47 -18.43
N SER A 137 -10.39 -0.43 -18.31
CA SER A 137 -9.07 -0.31 -18.93
C SER A 137 -8.57 -1.67 -19.40
N ASN A 138 -7.49 -1.66 -20.17
CA ASN A 138 -6.81 -2.86 -20.66
C ASN A 138 -6.00 -3.47 -19.52
N ASP A 139 -5.11 -2.69 -18.89
CA ASP A 139 -4.21 -3.18 -17.84
C ASP A 139 -3.92 -2.15 -16.74
N LYS A 140 -4.85 -1.20 -16.50
CA LYS A 140 -4.69 -0.19 -15.45
C LYS A 140 -5.22 -0.71 -14.11
N PHE A 141 -4.53 -0.37 -13.04
CA PHE A 141 -4.89 -0.79 -11.70
C PHE A 141 -4.64 0.30 -10.66
N PHE A 142 -5.52 0.39 -9.67
CA PHE A 142 -5.30 1.24 -8.50
C PHE A 142 -4.45 0.50 -7.48
N ALA A 143 -3.41 1.17 -7.00
CA ALA A 143 -2.57 0.68 -5.91
C ALA A 143 -2.06 1.84 -5.05
N THR A 144 -1.41 1.51 -3.94
CA THR A 144 -0.53 2.46 -3.25
C THR A 144 0.66 2.84 -4.14
N ASP A 145 1.50 3.76 -3.68
CA ASP A 145 2.89 3.76 -4.13
C ASP A 145 3.52 2.36 -3.89
N SER A 146 4.53 2.00 -4.68
CA SER A 146 5.24 0.72 -4.56
C SER A 146 5.84 0.47 -3.18
N GLU A 147 6.22 1.53 -2.46
CA GLU A 147 6.75 1.43 -1.09
C GLU A 147 5.64 1.32 -0.03
N GLY A 148 4.38 1.53 -0.40
CA GLY A 148 3.22 1.43 0.46
C GLY A 148 2.91 2.70 1.27
N ILE A 149 1.93 2.58 2.16
CA ILE A 149 1.46 3.65 3.04
C ILE A 149 1.79 3.29 4.48
N ASP A 150 2.57 4.13 5.17
CA ASP A 150 2.83 3.96 6.60
C ASP A 150 1.52 3.94 7.41
N LEU A 151 1.33 2.89 8.22
CA LEU A 151 0.18 2.79 9.12
C LEU A 151 0.41 3.54 10.45
N PHE A 152 1.64 4.02 10.68
CA PHE A 152 2.05 4.74 11.88
C PHE A 152 2.96 5.92 11.57
N GLU A 153 2.76 7.03 12.25
CA GLU A 153 3.71 8.13 12.36
C GLU A 153 4.54 7.94 13.63
N GLY A 154 5.74 7.38 13.50
CA GLY A 154 6.58 7.01 14.64
C GLY A 154 5.93 5.90 15.46
N GLN A 155 5.21 6.23 16.53
CA GLN A 155 4.49 5.28 17.39
C GLN A 155 2.97 5.51 17.37
N TYR A 156 2.50 6.50 16.62
CA TYR A 156 1.10 6.91 16.60
C TYR A 156 0.40 6.32 15.38
N PRO A 157 -0.70 5.56 15.53
CA PRO A 157 -1.41 4.99 14.40
C PRO A 157 -2.07 6.09 13.57
N VAL A 158 -1.97 5.97 12.24
CA VAL A 158 -2.58 6.88 11.27
C VAL A 158 -4.08 6.63 11.16
N ALA A 159 -4.87 7.69 10.99
CA ALA A 159 -6.30 7.60 10.79
C ALA A 159 -6.77 8.66 9.78
N GLY A 160 -7.71 8.31 8.90
CA GLY A 160 -8.33 9.25 7.98
C GLY A 160 -8.57 8.70 6.58
N ASP A 161 -8.85 9.62 5.66
CA ASP A 161 -8.91 9.37 4.23
C ASP A 161 -7.49 9.50 3.65
N LEU A 162 -7.00 8.41 3.07
CA LEU A 162 -5.66 8.29 2.49
C LEU A 162 -5.72 8.15 0.96
N THR A 163 -6.82 8.54 0.33
CA THR A 163 -7.02 8.43 -1.12
C THR A 163 -5.96 9.17 -1.94
N SER A 164 -5.39 10.25 -1.40
CA SER A 164 -4.26 10.97 -2.04
C SER A 164 -2.97 10.16 -2.14
N LYS A 165 -2.91 8.98 -1.51
CA LYS A 165 -1.80 8.02 -1.59
C LYS A 165 -2.08 6.87 -2.55
N VAL A 166 -3.22 6.90 -3.24
CA VAL A 166 -3.59 5.94 -4.28
C VAL A 166 -3.15 6.48 -5.63
N VAL A 167 -2.58 5.61 -6.45
CA VAL A 167 -2.08 5.89 -7.79
C VAL A 167 -2.79 4.97 -8.77
N LEU A 168 -3.15 5.51 -9.93
CA LEU A 168 -3.53 4.71 -11.08
C LEU A 168 -2.24 4.30 -11.81
N TRP A 169 -1.97 3.01 -11.78
CA TRP A 169 -0.82 2.39 -12.43
C TRP A 169 -1.22 1.73 -13.74
N ASP A 170 -0.21 1.60 -14.57
CA ASP A 170 -0.17 0.88 -15.83
C ASP A 170 0.75 -0.33 -15.62
N ALA A 171 0.25 -1.55 -15.88
CA ALA A 171 1.05 -2.78 -15.76
C ALA A 171 2.07 -2.91 -16.90
N GLY A 172 1.78 -2.29 -18.05
CA GLY A 172 2.58 -2.35 -19.25
C GLY A 172 2.50 -3.69 -19.97
N THR A 173 1.38 -4.40 -19.84
CA THR A 173 1.22 -5.78 -20.35
C THR A 173 0.41 -5.80 -21.63
N GLU A 174 -0.64 -5.00 -21.74
CA GLU A 174 -1.54 -4.95 -22.90
C GLU A 174 -1.58 -3.56 -23.54
N LYS A 175 -1.68 -3.50 -24.87
CA LYS A 175 -1.77 -2.22 -25.57
C LYS A 175 -3.02 -1.44 -25.18
N ASP A 176 -2.81 -0.20 -24.77
CA ASP A 176 -3.88 0.68 -24.36
C ASP A 176 -4.92 1.02 -25.45
N GLU A 177 -6.18 0.96 -25.04
CA GLU A 177 -7.34 1.43 -25.77
C GLU A 177 -8.10 2.46 -24.93
N ALA A 178 -8.98 3.24 -25.57
CA ALA A 178 -9.72 4.28 -24.88
C ALA A 178 -10.51 3.71 -23.67
N PRO A 179 -10.30 4.23 -22.45
CA PRO A 179 -10.95 3.71 -21.26
C PRO A 179 -12.48 3.66 -21.40
N GLY A 180 -13.06 2.51 -21.08
CA GLY A 180 -14.50 2.26 -21.16
C GLY A 180 -15.06 1.96 -22.55
N ALA A 181 -14.23 2.02 -23.60
CA ALA A 181 -14.64 1.82 -24.99
C ALA A 181 -13.85 0.72 -25.72
N GLY A 182 -12.62 0.40 -25.27
CA GLY A 182 -11.77 -0.62 -25.88
C GLY A 182 -12.40 -2.02 -25.90
N PRO A 183 -12.36 -2.74 -27.03
CA PRO A 183 -12.89 -4.11 -27.14
C PRO A 183 -12.15 -5.15 -26.29
N ASN A 184 -10.89 -4.93 -25.93
CA ASN A 184 -10.10 -5.91 -25.17
C ASN A 184 -10.18 -5.71 -23.64
N GLN A 185 -10.88 -4.68 -23.19
CA GLN A 185 -11.06 -4.42 -21.75
C GLN A 185 -11.99 -5.46 -21.12
N ALA A 186 -11.77 -5.81 -19.86
CA ALA A 186 -12.48 -6.91 -19.16
C ALA A 186 -14.01 -7.00 -19.39
N PRO A 187 -14.80 -5.90 -19.40
CA PRO A 187 -16.24 -5.99 -19.64
C PRO A 187 -16.65 -6.35 -21.07
N ARG A 188 -15.73 -6.29 -22.02
CA ARG A 188 -15.96 -6.40 -23.48
C ARG A 188 -15.13 -7.50 -24.14
N GLN A 189 -14.08 -7.99 -23.49
CA GLN A 189 -13.27 -9.08 -24.01
C GLN A 189 -14.04 -10.40 -24.09
N ALA A 190 -13.60 -11.29 -24.99
CA ALA A 190 -14.21 -12.60 -25.18
C ALA A 190 -13.84 -13.60 -24.07
N GLY A 191 -12.73 -13.37 -23.38
CA GLY A 191 -12.22 -14.16 -22.26
C GLY A 191 -10.97 -13.50 -21.67
N PRO A 192 -10.42 -14.05 -20.57
CA PRO A 192 -9.23 -13.50 -19.92
C PRO A 192 -8.03 -13.42 -20.85
N ASN A 193 -7.12 -12.47 -20.60
CA ASN A 193 -5.90 -12.24 -21.39
C ASN A 193 -6.22 -12.10 -22.89
N THR A 194 -7.06 -11.14 -23.23
CA THR A 194 -7.37 -10.78 -24.62
C THR A 194 -6.67 -9.48 -24.96
N GLY A 195 -6.00 -9.44 -26.11
CA GLY A 195 -5.43 -8.20 -26.64
C GLY A 195 -4.01 -8.40 -27.17
N PRO A 196 -3.41 -7.39 -27.80
CA PRO A 196 -2.02 -7.42 -28.19
C PRO A 196 -1.12 -6.91 -27.06
N ASP A 197 -0.07 -7.66 -26.73
CA ASP A 197 0.95 -7.24 -25.77
C ASP A 197 1.62 -5.92 -26.18
N GLU A 198 1.93 -5.07 -25.19
CA GLU A 198 2.77 -3.89 -25.41
C GLU A 198 4.22 -4.03 -24.94
N HIS A 199 4.53 -5.08 -24.16
CA HIS A 199 5.86 -5.37 -23.60
C HIS A 199 6.49 -4.16 -22.88
N GLY A 200 5.66 -3.40 -22.17
CA GLY A 200 6.02 -2.25 -21.39
C GLY A 200 6.57 -2.59 -20.01
N VAL A 201 6.53 -1.60 -19.13
CA VAL A 201 6.96 -1.71 -17.74
C VAL A 201 5.97 -1.01 -16.84
N ILE A 202 5.91 -1.45 -15.58
CA ILE A 202 5.02 -0.89 -14.59
C ILE A 202 5.34 0.60 -14.37
N ARG A 203 4.35 1.48 -14.53
CA ARG A 203 4.48 2.94 -14.39
C ARG A 203 3.18 3.58 -13.96
N ALA A 204 3.21 4.84 -13.53
CA ALA A 204 1.98 5.60 -13.38
C ALA A 204 1.32 5.77 -14.75
N ALA A 205 -0.01 5.71 -14.81
CA ALA A 205 -0.75 5.84 -16.07
C ALA A 205 -0.50 7.21 -16.71
N ASP A 206 0.09 7.18 -17.91
CA ASP A 206 0.42 8.34 -18.74
C ASP A 206 0.56 7.87 -20.21
N ASP A 207 -0.57 7.44 -20.76
CA ASP A 207 -0.70 6.82 -22.10
C ASP A 207 -1.37 7.78 -23.11
N GLY A 208 -1.71 8.99 -22.69
CA GLY A 208 -2.42 9.99 -23.48
C GLY A 208 -3.95 9.88 -23.47
N PHE A 209 -4.52 8.87 -22.79
CA PHE A 209 -5.96 8.78 -22.55
C PHE A 209 -6.39 9.62 -21.34
N ALA A 210 -7.67 10.00 -21.34
CA ALA A 210 -8.27 10.72 -20.24
C ALA A 210 -8.84 9.74 -19.20
N TYR A 211 -8.35 9.83 -17.98
CA TYR A 211 -8.86 9.10 -16.83
C TYR A 211 -9.59 10.05 -15.87
N PRO A 212 -10.63 9.58 -15.14
CA PRO A 212 -11.18 10.34 -14.04
C PRO A 212 -10.13 10.56 -12.95
N ALA A 213 -10.30 11.59 -12.12
CA ALA A 213 -9.45 11.73 -10.96
C ALA A 213 -9.54 10.48 -10.07
N VAL A 214 -8.43 10.06 -9.47
CA VAL A 214 -8.40 8.88 -8.58
C VAL A 214 -9.46 8.98 -7.48
N SER A 215 -9.62 10.18 -6.90
CA SER A 215 -10.62 10.46 -5.86
C SER A 215 -12.07 10.37 -6.32
N ASP A 216 -12.33 10.43 -7.63
CA ASP A 216 -13.66 10.26 -8.19
C ASP A 216 -14.00 8.78 -8.45
N VAL A 217 -13.01 7.88 -8.33
CA VAL A 217 -13.15 6.44 -8.62
C VAL A 217 -13.02 5.60 -7.38
N ILE A 218 -11.97 5.79 -6.59
CA ILE A 218 -11.63 4.96 -5.43
C ILE A 218 -11.43 5.81 -4.19
N GLN A 219 -11.85 5.28 -3.04
CA GLN A 219 -11.54 5.87 -1.73
C GLN A 219 -10.87 4.82 -0.84
N LEU A 220 -9.77 5.23 -0.19
CA LEU A 220 -9.08 4.48 0.84
C LEU A 220 -9.24 5.20 2.19
N THR A 221 -9.82 4.52 3.18
CA THR A 221 -9.91 5.03 4.55
C THR A 221 -9.31 4.05 5.55
N VAL A 222 -8.63 4.57 6.55
CA VAL A 222 -7.99 3.80 7.63
C VAL A 222 -8.43 4.34 8.98
N ARG A 223 -8.80 3.46 9.89
CA ARG A 223 -9.21 3.81 11.27
C ARG A 223 -8.61 2.84 12.28
N PRO A 224 -7.77 3.29 13.22
CA PRO A 224 -7.35 2.45 14.33
C PRO A 224 -8.54 2.15 15.26
N GLN A 225 -8.66 0.90 15.68
CA GLN A 225 -9.67 0.42 16.61
C GLN A 225 -9.13 0.49 18.03
N GLY A 226 -9.99 0.85 18.99
CA GLY A 226 -9.62 0.87 20.41
C GLY A 226 -8.74 2.05 20.86
N VAL A 227 -8.27 2.90 19.94
CA VAL A 227 -7.53 4.12 20.27
C VAL A 227 -8.53 5.25 20.55
N LYS A 228 -8.63 5.68 21.81
CA LYS A 228 -9.39 6.90 22.15
C LYS A 228 -8.69 8.09 21.49
N SER A 229 -9.40 8.83 20.64
CA SER A 229 -8.89 10.06 20.03
C SER A 229 -8.37 11.01 21.12
N LYS A 230 -7.07 11.31 21.12
CA LYS A 230 -6.57 12.53 21.77
C LYS A 230 -6.89 13.70 20.84
N LEU A 231 -8.16 14.09 20.80
CA LEU A 231 -8.51 15.44 20.37
C LEU A 231 -8.04 16.37 21.49
N GLY A 232 -7.20 17.34 21.11
CA GLY A 232 -6.40 18.17 22.00
C GLY A 232 -7.18 18.86 23.11
N SER A 233 -6.52 18.97 24.27
CA SER A 233 -6.75 19.99 25.28
C SER A 233 -5.81 21.16 25.05
#